data_AF-A0A948PP13-F1
#
_entry.id   AF-A0A948PP13-F1
#
_cell.length_a   1.000
_cell.length_b   1.000
_cell.length_c   1.000
_cell.angle_alpha   90.00
_cell.angle_beta   90.00
_cell.angle_gamma   90.00
#
_symmetry.space_group_name_H-M   'P 1'
#
loop_
_entity.id
_entity.type
_entity.pdbx_description
1 polymer ?
#
loop_
_entity_poly.entity_id
_entity_poly.type
_entity_poly.pdbx_seq_one_letter_code
_entity_poly.pdbx_strand_id
1 'polypeptide(L)' 'MTYEKSPDEDRSYHDVFDPEGRFITRILLKARPLVIKNNKLYCVEEDEDGYQFIKRYKMNWNEGQSQ' A
#
# COMPACT_ATOMS: atom_id res chain seq x y z
N MET A 1 -5.25 10.30 -16.87
CA MET A 1 -4.82 9.14 -16.06
C MET A 1 -6.07 8.49 -15.52
N THR A 2 -6.28 7.20 -15.80
CA THR A 2 -7.51 6.47 -15.43
C THR A 2 -7.17 5.55 -14.27
N TYR A 3 -7.64 5.89 -13.07
CA TYR A 3 -7.51 5.04 -11.89
C TYR A 3 -8.82 4.29 -11.70
N GLU A 4 -8.80 2.96 -11.68
CA GLU A 4 -9.95 2.15 -11.24
C GLU A 4 -10.15 2.38 -9.74
N LYS A 5 -11.23 3.08 -9.38
CA LYS A 5 -11.64 3.26 -7.98
C LYS A 5 -12.36 1.99 -7.50
N SER A 6 -12.04 1.54 -6.29
CA SER A 6 -12.81 0.49 -5.65
C SER A 6 -14.20 1.03 -5.28
N PRO A 7 -15.23 0.17 -5.12
CA PRO A 7 -16.57 0.61 -4.72
C PRO A 7 -16.61 1.26 -3.33
N ASP A 8 -15.56 1.06 -2.50
CA ASP A 8 -15.25 1.91 -1.36
C ASP A 8 -14.41 3.10 -1.84
N GLU A 9 -14.99 4.31 -1.85
CA GLU A 9 -14.35 5.54 -2.36
C GLU A 9 -13.00 5.86 -1.70
N ASP A 10 -12.78 5.29 -0.52
CA ASP A 10 -11.64 5.50 0.35
C ASP A 10 -10.47 4.55 0.08
N ARG A 11 -10.60 3.54 -0.78
CA ARG A 11 -9.53 2.54 -1.02
C ARG A 11 -9.11 2.46 -2.48
N SER A 12 -7.80 2.34 -2.69
CA SER A 12 -7.20 2.14 -4.02
C SER A 12 -6.33 0.89 -4.06
N TYR A 13 -6.35 0.20 -5.20
CA TYR A 13 -5.45 -0.90 -5.48
C TYR A 13 -4.06 -0.38 -5.84
N HIS A 14 -3.05 -1.03 -5.27
CA HIS A 14 -1.65 -0.75 -5.53
C HIS A 14 -0.93 -2.05 -5.90
N ASP A 15 -0.30 -2.05 -7.07
CA ASP A 15 0.57 -3.13 -7.52
C ASP A 15 1.96 -2.93 -6.92
N VAL A 16 2.48 -4.00 -6.32
CA VAL A 16 3.80 -4.03 -5.69
C VAL A 16 4.71 -4.87 -6.56
N PHE A 17 5.84 -4.29 -6.95
CA PHE A 17 6.85 -4.92 -7.80
C PHE A 17 8.18 -5.04 -7.06
N ASP A 18 8.99 -6.03 -7.44
CA ASP A 18 10.40 -6.11 -7.02
C ASP A 18 11.26 -5.08 -7.79
N PRO A 19 12.54 -4.87 -7.40
CA PRO A 19 13.43 -3.95 -8.11
C PRO A 19 13.67 -4.30 -9.59
N GLU A 20 13.49 -5.56 -9.97
CA GLU A 20 13.56 -6.05 -11.35
C GLU A 20 12.26 -5.82 -12.14
N GLY A 21 11.21 -5.30 -11.51
CA GLY A 21 9.91 -5.00 -12.12
C GLY A 21 8.96 -6.20 -12.18
N ARG A 22 9.24 -7.31 -11.48
CA ARG A 22 8.34 -8.47 -11.41
C ARG A 22 7.23 -8.18 -10.41
N PHE A 23 6.01 -8.55 -10.78
CA PHE A 23 4.84 -8.38 -9.92
C PHE A 23 4.94 -9.30 -8.70
N ILE A 24 4.84 -8.72 -7.50
CA ILE A 24 4.82 -9.46 -6.23
C ILE A 24 3.37 -9.70 -5.81
N THR A 25 2.59 -8.61 -5.69
CA THR A 25 1.22 -8.68 -5.17
C THR A 25 0.44 -7.39 -5.44
N ARG A 26 -0.88 -7.45 -5.30
CA ARG A 26 -1.78 -6.29 -5.33
C ARG A 26 -2.39 -6.10 -3.95
N ILE A 27 -2.21 -4.92 -3.36
CA ILE A 27 -2.75 -4.56 -2.05
C ILE A 27 -3.83 -3.49 -2.19
N LEU A 28 -4.88 -3.59 -1.36
CA LEU A 28 -5.91 -2.55 -1.25
C LEU A 28 -5.58 -1.67 -0.04
N LEU A 29 -5.27 -0.39 -0.28
CA LEU A 29 -4.94 0.56 0.78
C LEU A 29 -5.98 1.67 0.86
N LYS A 30 -6.30 2.10 2.08
CA LYS A 30 -7.12 3.30 2.34
C LYS A 30 -6.31 4.61 2.22
N ALA A 31 -5.01 4.48 1.96
CA ALA A 31 -4.04 5.53 2.23
C ALA A 31 -2.99 5.58 1.14
N ARG A 32 -2.45 6.77 0.87
CA ARG A 32 -1.40 6.93 -0.12
C ARG A 32 -0.08 6.35 0.41
N PRO A 33 0.49 5.31 -0.23
CA PRO A 33 1.80 4.79 0.17
C PRO A 33 2.88 5.83 -0.12
N LEU A 34 3.80 6.03 0.84
CA LEU A 34 4.90 6.98 0.72
C LEU A 34 6.24 6.27 0.54
N VAL A 35 6.57 5.34 1.45
CA VAL A 35 7.86 4.65 1.44
C VAL A 35 7.78 3.30 2.15
N ILE A 36 8.54 2.33 1.63
CA ILE A 36 8.85 1.08 2.34
C ILE A 36 10.27 1.20 2.88
N LYS A 37 10.43 1.07 4.20
CA LYS A 37 11.75 1.13 4.86
C LYS A 37 11.79 0.20 6.05
N ASN A 38 12.87 -0.57 6.20
CA ASN A 38 13.09 -1.50 7.29
C ASN A 38 11.88 -2.45 7.52
N ASN A 39 11.37 -3.02 6.42
CA ASN A 39 10.22 -3.92 6.41
C ASN A 39 8.92 -3.32 6.99
N LYS A 40 8.75 -2.00 6.82
CA LYS A 40 7.56 -1.24 7.21
C LYS A 40 7.09 -0.37 6.07
N LEU A 41 5.79 -0.36 5.83
CA LEU A 41 5.13 0.54 4.89
C LEU A 41 4.63 1.77 5.66
N TYR A 42 4.99 2.95 5.15
CA TYR A 42 4.54 4.24 5.67
C TYR A 42 3.54 4.84 4.68
N CYS A 43 2.37 5.21 5.19
CA CYS A 43 1.31 5.86 4.42
C CYS A 43 0.93 7.20 5.04
N VAL A 44 0.46 8.12 4.20
CA VAL A 44 -0.22 9.35 4.66
C VAL A 44 -1.72 9.06 4.74
N GLU A 45 -2.29 9.28 5.92
CA GLU A 45 -3.74 9.26 6.17
C GLU A 45 -4.17 10.63 6.70
N GLU A 46 -5.48 10.87 6.69
CA GLU A 46 -6.13 12.08 7.17
C GLU A 46 -7.24 11.66 8.16
N ASP A 47 -7.40 12.39 9.25
CA ASP A 47 -8.51 12.18 10.19
C ASP A 47 -9.77 12.92 9.75
N GLU A 48 -10.85 12.79 10.54
CA GLU A 48 -12.14 13.43 10.24
C GLU A 48 -12.07 14.97 10.28
N ASP A 49 -11.08 15.53 10.96
CA ASP A 49 -10.86 16.97 11.09
C ASP A 49 -9.90 17.52 10.00
N GLY A 50 -9.41 16.65 9.10
CA GLY A 50 -8.51 17.03 8.00
C GLY A 50 -7.02 17.07 8.37
N TYR A 51 -6.62 16.57 9.53
CA TYR A 51 -5.21 16.53 9.93
C TYR A 51 -4.51 15.30 9.36
N GLN A 52 -3.38 15.55 8.69
CA GLN A 52 -2.57 14.49 8.12
C GLN A 52 -1.64 13.85 9.14
N PHE A 53 -1.59 12.52 9.13
CA PHE A 53 -0.69 11.74 9.97
C PHE A 53 -0.04 10.58 9.21
N ILE A 54 1.10 10.11 9.73
CA ILE A 54 1.83 8.97 9.17
C ILE A 54 1.39 7.70 9.87
N LYS A 55 0.81 6.78 9.11
CA LYS A 55 0.49 5.44 9.58
C LYS A 55 1.57 4.45 9.14
N ARG A 56 1.97 3.61 10.08
CA ARG A 56 3.06 2.64 9.88
C ARG A 56 2.53 1.22 9.99
N TYR A 57 2.63 0.49 8.89
CA TYR A 57 2.24 -0.91 8.80
C TYR A 57 3.48 -1.80 8.87
N LYS A 58 3.40 -2.87 9.67
CA LYS A 58 4.38 -3.95 9.63
C LYS A 58 4.11 -4.77 8.36
N MET A 59 5.11 -4.92 7.51
CA MET A 59 5.02 -5.82 6.36
C MET A 59 5.46 -7.21 6.80
N ASN A 60 4.58 -8.20 6.68
CA ASN A 60 4.96 -9.60 6.84
C ASN A 60 4.89 -10.21 5.44
N TRP A 61 6.05 -10.49 4.87
CA TRP A 61 6.16 -11.23 3.63
C TRP A 61 6.03 -12.70 4.00
N ASN A 62 4.93 -13.33 3.59
CA ASN A 62 4.87 -14.78 3.60
C ASN A 62 5.63 -15.23 2.35
N GLU A 63 6.77 -15.87 2.54
CA GLU A 63 7.43 -16.64 1.48
C GLU A 63 6.49 -17.80 1.14
N GLY A 64 5.58 -17.57 0.18
CA GLY A 64 4.89 -18.67 -0.46
C GLY A 64 5.97 -19.57 -1.02
N GLN A 65 6.05 -20.80 -0.51
CA GLN A 65 6.92 -21.84 -1.06
C GLN A 65 6.64 -21.92 -2.56
N SER A 66 7.60 -21.43 -3.35
CA SER A 66 7.62 -21.70 -4.77
C SER A 66 8.26 -23.08 -4.89
N GLN A 67 7.40 -24.08 -5.10
CA GLN A 67 7.76 -25.43 -5.53
C GLN A 67 8.00 -25.43 -7.05
#